data_AF-A0A3P7P748-F1
#
_entry.id   AF-A0A3P7P748-F1
#
_cell.length_a   1.000
_cell.length_b   1.000
_cell.length_c   1.000
_cell.angle_alpha   90.00
_cell.angle_beta   90.00
_cell.angle_gamma   90.00
#
_symmetry.space_group_name_H-M   'P 1'
#
loop_
_entity.id
_entity.type
_entity.pdbx_description
1 polymer ?
#
loop_
_entity_poly.entity_id
_entity_poly.type
_entity_poly.pdbx_seq_one_letter_code
_entity_poly.pdbx_strand_id
1 'polypeptide(L)'
;MRGYFGQAVLPHYDYIMFMNGHSIDMFAVGTQLVTCQKQSALGCVCKLVEINGIPTAKLSENVHKMNIPGRKLAYRLFDRKGVALLDLMQAADEKEPTVGERILCRSAYHSAKSVEIIPSAIRKLHMVVWKDGKVACNLPSLEEIRRRVKKSLAELRPDHRRQLNPTPYKVSLSESQYRLTQAIWTSLASGLVLS
;
A
#
# COMPACT_ATOMS: atom_id res chain seq x y z
N MET A 1 -30.04 -1.14 27.54
CA MET A 1 -29.10 -1.26 26.41
C MET A 1 -29.74 -2.15 25.35
N ARG A 2 -29.90 -1.66 24.11
CA ARG A 2 -30.49 -2.45 23.00
C ARG A 2 -29.38 -2.83 22.02
N GLY A 3 -28.97 -4.10 22.07
CA GLY A 3 -27.87 -4.62 21.25
C GLY A 3 -28.39 -5.45 20.08
N TYR A 4 -27.67 -5.41 18.96
CA TYR A 4 -27.87 -6.31 17.82
C TYR A 4 -26.72 -7.31 17.75
N PHE A 5 -27.07 -8.59 17.75
CA PHE A 5 -26.14 -9.70 17.50
C PHE A 5 -26.34 -10.17 16.06
N GLY A 6 -25.46 -9.71 15.18
CA GLY A 6 -25.62 -9.82 13.74
C GLY A 6 -24.65 -10.80 13.11
N GLN A 7 -25.08 -11.40 12.00
CA GLN A 7 -24.17 -12.25 11.22
C GLN A 7 -23.10 -11.43 10.51
N ALA A 8 -23.29 -10.15 10.14
CA ALA A 8 -22.35 -9.48 9.25
C ALA A 8 -21.95 -8.05 9.65
N VAL A 9 -20.67 -7.72 9.42
CA VAL A 9 -20.28 -6.37 8.99
C VAL A 9 -20.59 -6.30 7.49
N LEU A 10 -21.86 -6.23 7.12
CA LEU A 10 -22.24 -5.82 5.78
C LEU A 10 -22.50 -4.32 5.88
N PRO A 11 -21.57 -3.47 5.43
CA PRO A 11 -21.71 -2.04 5.62
C PRO A 11 -23.00 -1.47 5.01
N HIS A 12 -23.58 -2.17 4.03
CA HIS A 12 -24.85 -1.81 3.44
C HIS A 12 -26.05 -2.00 4.38
N TYR A 13 -26.12 -3.10 5.14
CA TYR A 13 -27.25 -3.37 6.03
C TYR A 13 -27.18 -2.52 7.31
N ASP A 14 -25.99 -2.35 7.89
CA ASP A 14 -25.81 -1.50 9.07
C ASP A 14 -26.06 -0.02 8.74
N TYR A 15 -25.64 0.44 7.55
CA TYR A 15 -25.95 1.78 7.05
C TYR A 15 -27.46 1.97 6.83
N ILE A 16 -28.15 0.98 6.26
CA ILE A 16 -29.61 1.01 6.11
C ILE A 16 -30.31 1.07 7.48
N MET A 17 -29.86 0.27 8.45
CA MET A 17 -30.43 0.33 9.81
C MET A 17 -30.13 1.65 10.52
N PHE A 18 -28.96 2.24 10.31
CA PHE A 18 -28.65 3.56 10.86
C PHE A 18 -29.51 4.67 10.20
N MET A 19 -29.71 4.59 8.88
CA MET A 19 -30.53 5.55 8.12
C MET A 19 -32.04 5.42 8.40
N ASN A 20 -32.52 4.25 8.84
CA ASN A 20 -33.93 3.97 9.10
C ASN A 20 -34.39 4.26 10.55
N GLY A 21 -33.57 4.90 11.39
CA GLY A 21 -33.99 5.36 12.72
C GLY A 21 -34.19 4.24 13.75
N HIS A 22 -33.45 3.14 13.65
CA HIS A 22 -33.52 2.06 14.63
C HIS A 22 -32.95 2.49 16.00
N SER A 23 -33.47 1.88 17.08
CA SER A 23 -33.06 2.16 18.48
C SER A 23 -31.93 1.26 18.99
N ILE A 24 -31.07 0.78 18.09
CA ILE A 24 -29.93 -0.08 18.42
C ILE A 24 -28.73 0.80 18.76
N ASP A 25 -28.14 0.59 19.94
CA ASP A 25 -27.01 1.40 20.44
C ASP A 25 -25.68 0.63 20.40
N MET A 26 -25.70 -0.67 20.09
CA MET A 26 -24.52 -1.54 20.07
C MET A 26 -24.63 -2.66 19.03
N PHE A 27 -23.53 -2.89 18.31
CA PHE A 27 -23.36 -4.01 17.39
C PHE A 27 -22.31 -4.97 17.92
N ALA A 28 -22.67 -6.25 18.06
CA ALA A 28 -21.74 -7.33 18.37
C ALA A 28 -21.61 -8.23 17.15
N VAL A 29 -20.38 -8.33 16.61
CA VAL A 29 -20.09 -9.10 15.39
C VAL A 29 -19.05 -10.17 15.71
N GLY A 30 -19.42 -11.43 15.46
CA GLY A 30 -18.60 -12.60 15.76
C GLY A 30 -17.86 -13.16 14.53
N THR A 31 -18.23 -14.38 14.14
CA THR A 31 -17.51 -15.23 13.18
C THR A 31 -17.13 -14.54 11.87
N GLN A 32 -17.99 -13.70 11.29
CA GLN A 32 -17.68 -13.07 10.01
C GLN A 32 -16.54 -12.06 10.06
N LEU A 33 -16.43 -11.32 11.18
CA LEU A 33 -15.35 -10.35 11.37
C LEU A 33 -14.02 -11.08 11.61
N VAL A 34 -14.02 -12.11 12.47
CA VAL A 34 -12.81 -12.84 12.85
C VAL A 34 -12.28 -13.71 11.70
N THR A 35 -13.15 -14.30 10.90
CA THR A 35 -12.75 -15.19 9.79
C THR A 35 -12.57 -14.45 8.46
N CYS A 36 -12.89 -13.15 8.40
CA CYS A 36 -12.96 -12.38 7.16
C CYS A 36 -13.77 -13.11 6.08
N GLN A 37 -14.97 -13.64 6.41
CA GLN A 37 -15.66 -14.69 5.63
C GLN A 37 -15.75 -14.44 4.12
N LYS A 38 -15.93 -13.18 3.68
CA LYS A 38 -15.97 -12.82 2.25
C LYS A 38 -14.65 -13.01 1.51
N GLN A 39 -13.54 -12.80 2.20
CA GLN A 39 -12.19 -12.94 1.68
C GLN A 39 -11.26 -13.29 2.85
N SER A 40 -11.15 -14.59 3.14
CA SER A 40 -10.39 -15.11 4.28
C SER A 40 -8.87 -14.94 4.16
N ALA A 41 -8.38 -14.51 2.99
CA ALA A 41 -6.96 -14.29 2.74
C ALA A 41 -6.69 -12.94 2.06
N LEU A 42 -5.66 -12.24 2.52
CA LEU A 42 -5.24 -10.94 1.95
C LEU A 42 -4.45 -11.09 0.64
N GLY A 43 -3.87 -12.27 0.37
CA GLY A 43 -3.06 -12.51 -0.83
C GLY A 43 -1.63 -11.96 -0.75
N CYS A 44 -1.08 -11.81 0.46
CA CYS A 44 0.33 -11.40 0.65
C CYS A 44 1.29 -12.44 0.06
N VAL A 45 2.40 -11.96 -0.52
CA VAL A 45 3.43 -12.80 -1.12
C VAL A 45 4.82 -12.35 -0.65
N CYS A 46 5.72 -13.31 -0.47
CA CYS A 46 7.14 -13.06 -0.27
C CYS A 46 7.89 -13.43 -1.55
N LYS A 47 8.72 -12.52 -2.06
CA LYS A 47 9.47 -12.72 -3.30
C LYS A 47 10.90 -12.20 -3.13
N LEU A 48 11.86 -12.97 -3.62
CA LEU A 48 13.24 -12.51 -3.76
C LEU A 48 13.29 -11.38 -4.80
N VAL A 49 13.88 -10.26 -4.41
CA VAL A 49 14.01 -9.06 -5.27
C VAL A 49 15.46 -8.75 -5.63
N GLU A 50 16.42 -9.29 -4.88
CA GLU A 50 17.85 -9.04 -5.06
C GLU A 50 18.66 -10.15 -4.37
N ILE A 51 19.75 -10.58 -5.00
CA ILE A 51 20.73 -11.50 -4.42
C ILE A 51 22.14 -11.00 -4.75
N ASN A 52 23.03 -10.91 -3.75
CA ASN A 52 24.40 -10.41 -3.93
C ASN A 52 24.49 -9.05 -4.66
N GLY A 53 23.54 -8.15 -4.40
CA GLY A 53 23.45 -6.85 -5.07
C GLY A 53 22.90 -6.89 -6.50
N ILE A 54 22.54 -8.06 -7.01
CA ILE A 54 21.97 -8.24 -8.35
C ILE A 54 20.44 -8.28 -8.23
N PRO A 55 19.71 -7.30 -8.80
CA PRO A 55 18.25 -7.29 -8.78
C PRO A 55 17.66 -8.47 -9.56
N THR A 56 16.64 -9.12 -8.99
CA THR A 56 15.99 -10.30 -9.59
C THR A 56 14.48 -10.10 -9.74
N ALA A 57 13.92 -10.60 -10.85
CA ALA A 57 12.49 -10.69 -11.04
C ALA A 57 12.09 -12.09 -11.53
N LYS A 58 10.87 -12.50 -11.17
CA LYS A 58 10.24 -13.72 -11.66
C LYS A 58 9.43 -13.40 -12.91
N LEU A 59 9.72 -14.09 -14.00
CA LEU A 59 8.90 -14.06 -15.21
C LEU A 59 7.56 -14.75 -14.97
N SER A 60 6.51 -14.18 -15.56
CA SER A 60 5.15 -14.70 -15.51
C SER A 60 4.41 -14.20 -16.73
N GLU A 61 3.56 -15.05 -17.33
CA GLU A 61 2.67 -14.67 -18.44
C GLU A 61 1.76 -13.50 -18.08
N ASN A 62 1.37 -13.40 -16.81
CA ASN A 62 0.67 -12.24 -16.28
C ASN A 62 1.66 -11.20 -15.73
N VAL A 63 1.72 -10.02 -16.36
CA VAL A 63 2.57 -8.90 -15.97
C VAL A 63 2.30 -8.44 -14.53
N HIS A 64 1.05 -8.49 -14.05
CA HIS A 64 0.71 -8.15 -12.66
C HIS A 64 1.27 -9.14 -11.63
N LYS A 65 1.66 -10.35 -12.06
CA LYS A 65 2.34 -11.33 -11.20
C LYS A 65 3.86 -11.21 -11.26
N MET A 66 4.42 -10.41 -12.17
CA MET A 66 5.84 -10.07 -12.17
C MET A 66 6.13 -9.13 -11.00
N ASN A 67 7.21 -9.42 -10.26
CA ASN A 67 7.64 -8.55 -9.19
C ASN A 67 8.52 -7.43 -9.70
N ILE A 68 8.51 -6.35 -8.93
CA ILE A 68 9.39 -5.21 -9.13
C ILE A 68 10.76 -5.61 -8.53
N PRO A 69 11.85 -5.58 -9.31
CA PRO A 69 13.17 -6.03 -8.88
C PRO A 69 13.86 -5.02 -7.93
N GLY A 70 14.97 -5.44 -7.32
CA GLY A 70 15.88 -4.62 -6.51
C GLY A 70 15.41 -4.39 -5.07
N ARG A 71 16.32 -4.02 -4.17
CA ARG A 71 15.95 -3.49 -2.86
C ARG A 71 15.25 -2.14 -3.01
N LYS A 72 14.16 -1.94 -2.25
CA LYS A 72 13.28 -0.76 -2.40
C LYS A 72 12.89 -0.12 -1.08
N LEU A 73 12.67 1.19 -1.14
CA LEU A 73 12.01 1.98 -0.11
C LEU A 73 10.72 2.57 -0.64
N ALA A 74 9.73 2.73 0.23
CA ALA A 74 8.44 3.33 -0.10
C ALA A 74 8.22 4.63 0.67
N TYR A 75 7.66 5.63 -0.01
CA TYR A 75 7.40 6.97 0.50
C TYR A 75 6.00 7.40 0.14
N ARG A 76 5.24 7.90 1.12
CA ARG A 76 3.94 8.53 0.86
C ARG A 76 4.12 10.00 0.58
N LEU A 77 3.58 10.47 -0.54
CA LEU A 77 3.60 11.88 -0.94
C LEU A 77 2.29 12.55 -0.54
N PHE A 78 2.36 13.75 0.03
CA PHE A 78 1.18 14.50 0.50
C PHE A 78 1.04 15.85 -0.19
N ASP A 79 -0.20 16.28 -0.40
CA ASP A 79 -0.52 17.65 -0.79
C ASP A 79 -0.47 18.62 0.40
N ARG A 80 -0.63 19.92 0.13
CA ARG A 80 -0.61 20.99 1.15
C ARG A 80 -1.72 20.88 2.20
N LYS A 81 -2.76 20.09 1.93
CA LYS A 81 -3.88 19.84 2.86
C LYS A 81 -3.61 18.63 3.77
N GLY A 82 -2.43 18.02 3.66
CA GLY A 82 -2.07 16.81 4.41
C GLY A 82 -2.74 15.54 3.86
N VAL A 83 -3.25 15.59 2.63
CA VAL A 83 -3.91 14.46 1.98
C VAL A 83 -2.89 13.63 1.20
N ALA A 84 -2.94 12.32 1.39
CA ALA A 84 -2.07 11.38 0.70
C ALA A 84 -2.42 11.29 -0.79
N LEU A 85 -1.44 11.58 -1.66
CA LEU A 85 -1.58 11.60 -3.10
C LEU A 85 -1.32 10.23 -3.74
N LEU A 86 -0.17 9.63 -3.41
CA LEU A 86 0.26 8.31 -3.85
C LEU A 86 1.40 7.80 -2.96
N ASP A 87 1.69 6.50 -3.09
CA ASP A 87 2.91 5.90 -2.55
C ASP A 87 3.94 5.72 -3.69
N LEU A 88 5.14 6.27 -3.50
CA LEU A 88 6.29 6.19 -4.38
C LEU A 88 7.23 5.09 -3.90
N MET A 89 7.56 4.14 -4.77
CA MET A 89 8.61 3.15 -4.55
C MET A 89 9.88 3.55 -5.32
N GLN A 90 10.99 3.52 -4.62
CA GLN A 90 12.32 3.89 -5.11
C GLN A 90 13.32 2.79 -4.80
N ALA A 91 14.40 2.67 -5.58
CA ALA A 91 15.51 1.82 -5.19
C ALA A 91 16.11 2.32 -3.87
N ALA A 92 16.59 1.39 -3.04
CA ALA A 92 17.01 1.71 -1.66
C ALA A 92 18.29 2.57 -1.57
N ASP A 93 19.06 2.61 -2.65
CA ASP A 93 20.28 3.37 -2.86
C ASP A 93 20.06 4.73 -3.55
N GLU A 94 18.84 5.01 -4.01
CA GLU A 94 18.47 6.33 -4.54
C GLU A 94 18.49 7.39 -3.43
N LYS A 95 18.81 8.64 -3.82
CA LYS A 95 18.58 9.80 -2.95
C LYS A 95 17.11 9.85 -2.55
N GLU A 96 16.86 10.02 -1.25
CA GLU A 96 15.51 10.16 -0.72
C GLU A 96 14.78 11.36 -1.38
N PRO A 97 13.46 11.27 -1.59
CA PRO A 97 12.71 12.33 -2.25
C PRO A 97 12.58 13.54 -1.31
N THR A 98 12.72 14.74 -1.85
CA THR A 98 12.70 15.99 -1.08
C THR A 98 11.35 16.70 -1.20
N VAL A 99 10.89 17.31 -0.10
CA VAL A 99 9.72 18.19 -0.11
C VAL A 99 9.99 19.40 -1.01
N GLY A 100 9.00 19.82 -1.81
CA GLY A 100 9.12 20.95 -2.71
C GLY A 100 9.87 20.68 -4.01
N GLU A 101 10.55 19.54 -4.14
CA GLU A 101 11.15 19.10 -5.41
C GLU A 101 10.12 18.38 -6.28
N ARG A 102 10.28 18.51 -7.60
CA ARG A 102 9.41 17.84 -8.56
C ARG A 102 9.83 16.37 -8.71
N ILE A 103 8.86 15.46 -8.56
CA ILE A 103 9.07 14.02 -8.64
C ILE A 103 8.21 13.43 -9.75
N LEU A 104 8.86 12.79 -10.72
CA LEU A 104 8.17 12.01 -11.75
C LEU A 104 7.79 10.62 -11.21
N CYS A 105 6.49 10.35 -11.17
CA CYS A 105 5.91 9.11 -10.64
C CYS A 105 5.34 8.30 -11.80
N ARG A 106 5.91 7.12 -12.07
CA ARG A 106 5.48 6.23 -13.18
C ARG A 106 4.71 5.02 -12.68
N SER A 107 3.71 4.56 -13.43
CA SER A 107 3.08 3.27 -13.15
C SER A 107 4.02 2.13 -13.57
N ALA A 108 4.18 1.13 -12.70
CA ALA A 108 4.95 -0.07 -13.04
C ALA A 108 4.33 -0.89 -14.19
N TYR A 109 2.99 -0.87 -14.30
CA TYR A 109 2.23 -1.77 -15.18
C TYR A 109 1.56 -1.07 -16.36
N HIS A 110 1.55 0.26 -16.39
CA HIS A 110 0.93 1.04 -17.45
C HIS A 110 1.90 2.13 -17.91
N SER A 111 2.69 1.84 -18.94
CA SER A 111 3.76 2.73 -19.42
C SER A 111 3.29 4.15 -19.75
N ALA A 112 2.06 4.30 -20.27
CA ALA A 112 1.45 5.60 -20.58
C ALA A 112 1.00 6.39 -19.33
N LYS A 113 0.94 5.78 -18.15
CA LYS A 113 0.49 6.44 -16.91
C LYS A 113 1.69 6.94 -16.12
N SER A 114 1.91 8.25 -16.18
CA SER A 114 2.85 8.97 -15.33
C SER A 114 2.25 10.28 -14.85
N VAL A 115 2.78 10.80 -13.74
CA VAL A 115 2.37 12.09 -13.17
C VAL A 115 3.57 12.75 -12.49
N GLU A 116 3.70 14.06 -12.63
CA GLU A 116 4.66 14.85 -11.87
C GLU A 116 3.99 15.39 -10.60
N ILE A 117 4.65 15.24 -9.45
CA ILE A 117 4.15 15.71 -8.16
C ILE A 117 5.20 16.58 -7.50
N ILE A 118 4.76 17.69 -6.91
CA ILE A 118 5.55 18.49 -5.97
C ILE A 118 4.92 18.28 -4.59
N PRO A 119 5.48 17.38 -3.76
CA PRO A 119 4.90 17.06 -2.46
C PRO A 119 5.14 18.20 -1.47
N SER A 120 4.16 18.47 -0.62
CA SER A 120 4.32 19.40 0.50
C SER A 120 4.81 18.72 1.78
N ALA A 121 4.63 17.40 1.87
CA ALA A 121 5.19 16.56 2.91
C ALA A 121 5.44 15.16 2.34
N ILE A 122 6.39 14.45 2.95
CA ILE A 122 6.81 13.11 2.55
C ILE A 122 6.91 12.26 3.82
N ARG A 123 6.40 11.03 3.78
CA ARG A 123 6.55 10.06 4.87
C ARG A 123 7.19 8.78 4.36
N LYS A 124 8.38 8.45 4.86
CA LYS A 124 8.99 7.12 4.67
C LYS A 124 8.12 6.05 5.33
N LEU A 125 7.80 4.99 4.60
CA LEU A 125 6.87 3.94 5.05
C LEU A 125 7.60 2.72 5.62
N HIS A 126 8.85 2.49 5.23
CA HIS A 126 9.70 1.43 5.78
C HIS A 126 10.47 1.94 7.00
N MET A 127 10.48 1.13 8.05
CA MET A 127 11.27 1.35 9.26
C MET A 127 11.99 0.06 9.62
N VAL A 128 13.24 0.18 10.10
CA VAL A 128 13.99 -0.96 10.59
C VAL A 128 13.42 -1.38 11.94
N VAL A 129 12.80 -2.56 11.99
CA VAL A 129 12.24 -3.14 13.23
C VAL A 129 13.16 -4.19 13.86
N TRP A 130 14.03 -4.79 13.05
CA TRP A 130 14.95 -5.84 13.46
C TRP A 130 16.31 -5.61 12.81
N LYS A 131 17.37 -5.65 13.60
CA LYS A 131 18.75 -5.46 13.15
C LYS A 131 19.69 -6.26 14.06
N ASP A 132 20.65 -6.98 13.46
CA ASP A 132 21.69 -7.72 14.18
C ASP A 132 21.15 -8.65 15.29
N GLY A 133 20.07 -9.38 14.97
CA GLY A 133 19.44 -10.34 15.88
C GLY A 133 18.62 -9.73 17.01
N LYS A 134 18.38 -8.41 16.99
CA LYS A 134 17.66 -7.69 18.05
C LYS A 134 16.57 -6.79 17.48
N VAL A 135 15.55 -6.53 18.30
CA VAL A 135 14.54 -5.51 18.00
C VAL A 135 15.22 -4.13 18.02
N ALA A 136 15.10 -3.40 16.91
CA ALA A 136 15.81 -2.14 16.68
C ALA A 136 14.93 -0.89 16.93
N CYS A 137 13.69 -1.07 17.37
CA CYS A 137 12.73 0.01 17.62
C CYS A 137 11.87 -0.26 18.84
N ASN A 138 11.32 0.80 19.44
CA ASN A 138 10.27 0.65 20.45
C ASN A 138 8.97 0.20 19.78
N LEU A 139 8.38 -0.88 20.29
CA LEU A 139 7.09 -1.36 19.81
C LEU A 139 5.98 -0.42 20.32
N PRO A 140 5.10 0.07 19.43
CA PRO A 140 4.03 0.96 19.85
C PRO A 140 2.98 0.19 20.66
N SER A 141 2.38 0.88 21.63
CA SER A 141 1.20 0.40 22.36
C SER A 141 -0.02 0.25 21.45
N LEU A 142 -1.02 -0.51 21.90
CA LEU A 142 -2.29 -0.66 21.19
C LEU A 142 -3.01 0.68 20.97
N GLU A 143 -2.90 1.60 21.92
CA GLU A 143 -3.50 2.93 21.81
C GLU A 143 -2.79 3.78 20.74
N GLU A 144 -1.46 3.73 20.69
CA GLU A 144 -0.69 4.40 19.64
C GLU A 144 -0.99 3.83 18.26
N ILE A 145 -1.09 2.50 18.13
CA ILE A 145 -1.49 1.83 16.90
C ILE A 145 -2.89 2.32 16.47
N ARG A 146 -3.86 2.32 17.39
CA ARG A 146 -5.24 2.78 17.13
C ARG A 146 -5.26 4.24 16.66
N ARG A 147 -4.56 5.13 17.36
CA ARG A 147 -4.45 6.55 17.01
C ARG A 147 -3.81 6.74 15.63
N ARG A 148 -2.74 6.01 15.34
CA ARG A 148 -2.07 6.01 14.03
C ARG A 148 -3.01 5.56 12.91
N VAL A 149 -3.78 4.48 13.11
CA VAL A 149 -4.73 4.00 12.10
C VAL A 149 -5.82 5.04 11.84
N LYS A 150 -6.42 5.63 12.89
CA LYS A 150 -7.42 6.70 12.73
C LYS A 150 -6.86 7.90 11.96
N LYS A 151 -5.65 8.34 12.31
CA LYS A 151 -4.96 9.44 11.61
C LYS A 151 -4.70 9.09 10.14
N SER A 152 -4.13 7.92 9.85
CA SER A 152 -3.86 7.48 8.47
C SER A 152 -5.12 7.36 7.62
N LEU A 153 -6.25 6.94 8.19
CA LEU A 153 -7.52 6.92 7.49
C LEU A 153 -8.06 8.33 7.22
N ALA A 154 -7.80 9.31 8.09
CA ALA A 154 -8.18 10.70 7.87
C ALA A 154 -7.34 11.38 6.77
N GLU A 155 -6.08 10.96 6.59
CA GLU A 155 -5.17 11.45 5.55
C GLU A 155 -5.56 10.98 4.12
N LEU A 156 -6.42 9.98 3.97
CA LEU A 156 -6.85 9.48 2.66
C LEU A 156 -8.03 10.29 2.09
N ARG A 157 -8.01 10.50 0.77
CA ARG A 157 -9.17 11.08 0.07
C ARG A 157 -10.43 10.24 0.30
N PRO A 158 -11.62 10.87 0.45
CA PRO A 158 -12.87 10.14 0.70
C PRO A 158 -13.19 9.05 -0.34
N ASP A 159 -12.80 9.25 -1.60
CA ASP A 159 -13.09 8.32 -2.69
C ASP A 159 -12.33 6.98 -2.59
N HIS A 160 -11.17 6.96 -1.92
CA HIS A 160 -10.44 5.73 -1.57
C HIS A 160 -11.08 4.95 -0.41
N ARG A 161 -11.92 5.62 0.40
CA ARG A 161 -12.55 5.04 1.61
C ARG A 161 -13.98 4.58 1.38
N ARG A 162 -14.50 4.76 0.17
CA ARG A 162 -15.83 4.29 -0.21
C ARG A 162 -15.91 2.78 -0.10
N GLN A 163 -17.04 2.29 0.39
CA GLN A 163 -17.29 0.85 0.48
C GLN A 163 -17.61 0.25 -0.90
N LEU A 164 -18.33 1.00 -1.72
CA LEU A 164 -18.70 0.62 -3.08
C LEU A 164 -17.81 1.35 -4.08
N ASN A 165 -17.22 0.59 -5.01
CA ASN A 165 -16.38 1.08 -6.09
C ASN A 165 -15.33 2.13 -5.63
N PRO A 166 -14.48 1.81 -4.63
CA PRO A 166 -13.43 2.72 -4.20
C PRO A 166 -12.49 3.04 -5.35
N THR A 167 -12.03 4.29 -5.42
CA THR A 167 -10.97 4.65 -6.36
C THR A 167 -9.69 3.92 -5.96
N PRO A 168 -9.02 3.19 -6.87
CA PRO A 168 -7.74 2.54 -6.54
C PRO A 168 -6.70 3.57 -6.07
N TYR A 169 -6.02 3.26 -4.96
CA TYR A 169 -4.93 4.08 -4.47
C TYR A 169 -3.69 3.90 -5.37
N LYS A 170 -3.03 5.01 -5.71
CA LYS A 170 -1.92 4.99 -6.66
C LYS A 170 -0.63 4.55 -5.96
N VAL A 171 0.05 3.59 -6.57
CA VAL A 171 1.43 3.21 -6.23
C VAL A 171 2.27 3.37 -7.49
N SER A 172 3.35 4.12 -7.38
CA SER A 172 4.20 4.51 -8.51
C SER A 172 5.67 4.23 -8.23
N LEU A 173 6.46 4.17 -9.29
CA LEU A 173 7.91 4.04 -9.27
C LEU A 173 8.56 5.40 -9.51
N SER A 174 9.74 5.62 -8.92
CA SER A 174 10.66 6.65 -9.42
C SER A 174 11.12 6.32 -10.84
N GLU A 175 11.70 7.31 -11.51
CA GLU A 175 12.24 7.15 -12.85
C GLU A 175 13.31 6.05 -12.93
N SER A 176 14.27 6.05 -12.01
CA SER A 176 15.34 5.05 -11.93
C SER A 176 14.81 3.65 -11.64
N GLN A 177 13.94 3.50 -10.63
CA GLN A 177 13.32 2.21 -10.34
C GLN A 177 12.45 1.71 -11.50
N TYR A 178 11.75 2.60 -12.21
CA TYR A 178 10.99 2.24 -13.42
C TYR A 178 11.91 1.72 -14.52
N ARG A 179 13.01 2.43 -14.83
CA ARG A 179 13.98 2.01 -15.84
C ARG A 179 14.59 0.65 -15.52
N LEU A 180 15.01 0.44 -14.27
CA LEU A 180 15.52 -0.86 -13.80
C LEU A 180 14.47 -1.98 -14.01
N THR A 181 13.23 -1.70 -13.65
CA THR A 181 12.12 -2.65 -13.77
C THR A 181 11.88 -3.02 -15.24
N GLN A 182 11.82 -2.04 -16.14
CA GLN A 182 11.62 -2.29 -17.56
C GLN A 182 12.80 -3.06 -18.17
N ALA A 183 14.04 -2.66 -17.85
CA ALA A 183 15.24 -3.33 -18.37
C ALA A 183 15.26 -4.83 -18.02
N ILE A 184 14.98 -5.17 -16.76
CA ILE A 184 14.95 -6.56 -16.29
C ILE A 184 13.78 -7.33 -16.90
N TRP A 185 12.58 -6.74 -16.95
CA TRP A 185 11.43 -7.41 -17.55
C TRP A 185 11.62 -7.67 -19.04
N THR A 186 12.20 -6.72 -19.78
CA THR A 186 12.53 -6.90 -21.20
C THR A 186 13.61 -7.97 -21.40
N SER A 187 14.66 -7.99 -20.58
CA SER A 187 15.70 -9.04 -20.62
C SER A 187 15.14 -10.44 -20.36
N LEU A 188 14.21 -10.58 -19.40
CA LEU A 188 13.53 -11.85 -19.13
C LEU A 188 12.63 -12.28 -20.29
N ALA A 189 11.95 -11.34 -20.94
CA ALA A 189 11.07 -11.62 -22.07
C ALA A 189 11.83 -12.00 -23.35
N SER A 190 13.05 -11.48 -23.54
CA SER A 190 13.88 -11.79 -24.71
C SER A 190 14.68 -13.10 -24.59
N GLY A 191 14.55 -13.83 -23.47
CA GLY A 191 15.32 -15.07 -23.23
C GLY A 191 16.81 -14.84 -22.99
N LEU A 192 17.26 -13.59 -22.92
CA LEU A 192 18.63 -13.21 -22.59
C LEU A 192 18.77 -13.14 -21.07
N VAL A 193 18.87 -14.30 -20.42
CA VAL A 193 19.52 -14.38 -19.11
C VAL A 193 20.78 -15.23 -19.27
N LEU A 194 21.90 -14.50 -19.39
CA LEU A 194 23.18 -14.74 -18.74
C LEU A 194 23.37 -16.17 -18.20
N SER A 195 24.02 -17.00 -19.01
CA SER A 195 24.88 -18.09 -18.56
C SER A 195 26.03 -17.57 -17.71
#